data_AF-A0A9J6H813-F1
#
_entry.id   AF-A0A9J6H813-F1
#
_cell.length_a   1.000
_cell.length_b   1.000
_cell.length_c   1.000
_cell.angle_alpha   90.00
_cell.angle_beta   90.00
_cell.angle_gamma   90.00
#
_symmetry.space_group_name_H-M   'P 1'
#
loop_
_entity.id
_entity.type
_entity.pdbx_description
1 polymer ?
#
loop_
_entity_poly.entity_id
_entity_poly.type
_entity_poly.pdbx_seq_one_letter_code
_entity_poly.pdbx_strand_id
1 'polypeptide(L)'
;MPVYYPSPNVSRPACQLTEEEQVVIAQRMGLIQHLPTGLYDGSKKNRECVICMGEFAMGDAVRFLPCMHIYHTDCIDDWLMRSFTCPSCMEPVDAALLTTYQTN
;
A
#
# COMPACT_ATOMS: atom_id res chain seq x y z
N MET A 1 17.25 11.06 8.87
CA MET A 1 16.40 10.16 9.68
C MET A 1 15.09 9.97 8.95
N PRO A 2 14.58 8.74 8.77
CA PRO A 2 13.34 8.52 8.04
C PRO A 2 12.16 9.22 8.73
N VAL A 3 11.20 9.70 7.92
CA VAL A 3 9.97 10.37 8.38
C VAL A 3 8.80 9.46 8.05
N TYR A 4 7.94 9.22 9.02
CA TYR A 4 6.75 8.37 8.90
C TYR A 4 5.47 9.18 9.12
N TYR A 5 4.35 8.57 8.73
CA TYR A 5 3.02 9.18 8.77
C TYR A 5 2.06 8.34 9.62
N PRO A 6 2.13 8.46 10.95
CA PRO A 6 1.31 7.66 11.86
C PRO A 6 -0.19 7.91 11.66
N SER A 7 -0.58 9.13 11.27
CA SER A 7 -1.96 9.49 10.93
C SER A 7 -2.00 10.47 9.75
N PRO A 8 -3.17 10.66 9.10
CA PRO A 8 -3.30 11.62 8.01
C PRO A 8 -2.84 13.02 8.45
N ASN A 9 -1.97 13.63 7.64
CA ASN A 9 -1.38 14.95 7.88
C ASN A 9 -0.41 15.08 9.07
N VAL A 10 -0.08 13.98 9.77
CA VAL A 10 0.95 13.99 10.81
C VAL A 10 2.20 13.34 10.26
N SER A 11 3.30 14.09 10.21
CA SER A 11 4.62 13.56 9.86
C SER A 11 5.54 13.62 11.08
N ARG A 12 6.19 12.50 11.42
CA ARG A 12 7.13 12.43 12.55
C ARG A 12 8.44 11.77 12.12
N PRO A 13 9.60 12.33 12.51
CA PRO A 13 10.87 11.61 12.42
C PRO A 13 10.82 10.33 13.25
N ALA A 14 11.53 9.29 12.82
CA ALA A 14 11.54 7.99 13.50
C ALA A 14 11.88 8.06 15.01
N CYS A 15 12.79 8.93 15.43
CA CYS A 15 13.16 9.08 16.84
C CYS A 15 12.07 9.70 17.72
N GLN A 16 11.03 10.29 17.11
CA GLN A 16 9.95 10.96 17.82
C GLN A 16 8.67 10.13 17.82
N LEU A 17 8.66 8.91 17.29
CA LEU A 17 7.46 8.08 17.27
C LEU A 17 7.15 7.52 18.67
N THR A 18 5.88 7.55 19.08
CA THR A 18 5.43 6.82 20.27
C THR A 18 5.48 5.31 20.02
N GLU A 19 5.44 4.50 21.08
CA GLU A 19 5.43 3.04 20.94
C GLU A 19 4.22 2.56 20.11
N GLU A 20 3.05 3.19 20.29
CA GLU A 20 1.85 2.88 19.51
C GLU A 20 2.02 3.24 18.03
N GLU A 21 2.62 4.40 17.73
CA GLU A 21 2.90 4.81 16.35
C GLU A 21 3.90 3.85 15.69
N GLN A 22 4.93 3.40 16.42
CA GLN A 22 5.90 2.40 15.95
C GLN A 22 5.21 1.07 15.63
N VAL A 23 4.27 0.61 16.48
CA VAL A 23 3.50 -0.62 16.25
C VAL A 23 2.66 -0.51 14.98
N VAL A 24 1.94 0.59 14.78
CA VAL A 24 1.12 0.81 13.58
C VAL A 24 1.98 0.82 12.32
N ILE A 25 3.13 1.49 12.36
CA ILE A 25 4.08 1.55 11.24
C ILE A 25 4.62 0.14 10.93
N ALA A 26 5.01 -0.62 11.95
CA ALA A 26 5.49 -1.99 11.78
C ALA A 26 4.42 -2.92 11.21
N GLN A 27 3.16 -2.80 11.67
CA GLN A 27 2.03 -3.55 11.12
C GLN A 27 1.80 -3.23 9.64
N ARG A 28 1.80 -1.93 9.26
CA ARG A 28 1.68 -1.53 7.85
C ARG A 28 2.82 -2.09 7.01
N MET A 29 4.06 -1.95 7.45
CA MET A 29 5.23 -2.50 6.75
C MET A 29 5.09 -4.01 6.54
N GLY A 30 4.72 -4.75 7.60
CA GLY A 30 4.50 -6.19 7.53
C GLY A 30 3.42 -6.54 6.51
N LEU A 31 2.27 -5.86 6.53
CA LEU A 31 1.20 -6.11 5.57
C LEU A 31 1.61 -5.79 4.14
N ILE A 32 2.26 -4.63 3.90
CA ILE A 32 2.74 -4.24 2.57
C ILE A 32 3.68 -5.31 2.02
N GLN A 33 4.63 -5.81 2.81
CA GLN A 33 5.58 -6.84 2.36
C GLN A 33 4.90 -8.15 1.91
N HIS A 34 3.74 -8.48 2.47
CA HIS A 34 3.00 -9.70 2.15
C HIS A 34 1.92 -9.51 1.07
N LEU A 35 1.69 -8.29 0.61
CA LEU A 35 0.81 -8.07 -0.54
C LEU A 35 1.41 -8.69 -1.80
N PRO A 36 0.60 -9.34 -2.67
CA PRO A 36 1.12 -10.00 -3.86
C PRO A 36 1.85 -9.01 -4.79
N THR A 37 3.03 -9.43 -5.27
CA THR A 37 3.81 -8.73 -6.29
C THR A 37 3.95 -9.58 -7.53
N GLY A 38 4.24 -8.96 -8.67
CA GLY A 38 4.51 -9.65 -9.92
C GLY A 38 5.18 -8.74 -10.93
N LEU A 39 5.34 -9.26 -12.15
CA LEU A 39 5.82 -8.50 -13.30
C LEU A 39 4.65 -8.21 -14.23
N TYR A 40 4.55 -6.98 -14.74
CA TYR A 40 3.55 -6.62 -15.71
C TYR A 40 3.81 -7.34 -17.04
N ASP A 41 2.79 -8.00 -17.60
CA ASP A 41 2.88 -8.86 -18.78
C ASP A 41 2.23 -8.23 -20.02
N GLY A 42 1.74 -7.00 -19.95
CA GLY A 42 1.01 -6.34 -21.04
C GLY A 42 -0.40 -6.86 -21.31
N SER A 43 -0.90 -7.83 -20.53
CA SER A 43 -2.22 -8.46 -20.77
C SER A 43 -3.38 -7.71 -20.11
N LYS A 44 -3.10 -6.90 -19.09
CA LYS A 44 -4.14 -6.22 -18.30
C LYS A 44 -4.76 -5.03 -19.04
N LYS A 45 -6.07 -4.84 -18.83
CA LYS A 45 -6.84 -3.69 -19.35
C LYS A 45 -6.35 -2.35 -18.80
N ASN A 46 -5.92 -2.33 -17.53
CA ASN A 46 -5.36 -1.12 -16.93
C ASN A 46 -3.88 -1.04 -17.28
N ARG A 47 -3.49 0.02 -17.99
CA ARG A 47 -2.14 0.21 -18.55
C ARG A 47 -1.37 1.33 -17.90
N GLU A 48 -1.93 1.96 -16.87
CA GLU A 48 -1.33 3.13 -16.23
C GLU A 48 -1.38 3.00 -14.71
N CYS A 49 -0.29 3.40 -14.05
CA CYS A 49 -0.27 3.58 -12.61
C CYS A 49 -0.81 4.97 -12.26
N VAL A 50 -2.00 5.02 -11.65
CA VAL A 50 -2.65 6.29 -11.28
C VAL A 50 -1.92 7.13 -10.22
N ILE A 51 -0.89 6.56 -9.57
CA ILE A 51 -0.09 7.28 -8.58
C ILE A 51 0.96 8.16 -9.28
N CYS A 52 1.71 7.60 -10.25
CA CYS A 52 2.75 8.32 -10.98
C CYS A 52 2.27 8.85 -12.34
N MET A 53 1.03 8.52 -12.76
CA MET A 53 0.47 8.81 -14.10
C MET A 53 1.33 8.26 -15.24
N GLY A 54 2.07 7.18 -14.98
CA GLY A 54 2.96 6.52 -15.93
C GLY A 54 2.38 5.21 -16.46
N GLU A 55 2.58 4.94 -17.74
CA GLU A 55 2.21 3.65 -18.34
C GLU A 55 3.05 2.50 -17.76
N PHE A 56 2.44 1.32 -17.64
CA PHE A 56 3.16 0.10 -17.31
C PHE A 56 3.88 -0.43 -18.55
N ALA A 57 5.16 -0.75 -18.40
CA ALA A 57 5.94 -1.48 -19.39
C ALA A 57 6.00 -2.98 -19.04
N MET A 58 6.18 -3.83 -20.06
CA MET A 58 6.43 -5.26 -19.84
C MET A 58 7.65 -5.44 -18.95
N GLY A 59 7.51 -6.25 -17.89
CA GLY A 59 8.55 -6.49 -16.89
C GLY A 59 8.54 -5.50 -15.72
N ASP A 60 7.67 -4.49 -15.70
CA ASP A 60 7.57 -3.59 -14.55
C ASP A 60 7.14 -4.35 -13.30
N ALA A 61 7.81 -4.06 -12.18
CA ALA A 61 7.40 -4.56 -10.88
C ALA A 61 6.06 -3.93 -10.47
N VAL A 62 5.05 -4.77 -10.30
CA VAL A 62 3.70 -4.34 -9.91
C VAL A 62 3.26 -5.04 -8.64
N ARG A 63 2.48 -4.33 -7.84
CA ARG A 63 1.81 -4.88 -6.66
C ARG A 63 0.31 -4.89 -6.86
N PHE A 64 -0.32 -5.95 -6.36
CA PHE A 64 -1.75 -6.21 -6.45
C PHE A 64 -2.37 -5.98 -5.08
N LEU A 65 -3.35 -5.10 -5.01
CA LEU A 65 -4.16 -4.94 -3.80
C LEU A 65 -5.28 -5.99 -3.76
N PRO A 66 -5.84 -6.30 -2.59
CA PRO A 66 -6.94 -7.27 -2.46
C PRO A 66 -8.19 -6.89 -3.25
N CYS A 67 -8.43 -5.60 -3.47
CA CYS A 67 -9.48 -5.06 -4.33
C CYS A 67 -9.15 -5.15 -5.85
N MET A 68 -8.13 -5.92 -6.23
CA MET A 68 -7.68 -6.21 -7.61
C MET A 68 -7.09 -5.04 -8.40
N HIS A 69 -6.95 -3.86 -7.80
CA HIS A 69 -6.21 -2.75 -8.39
C HIS A 69 -4.69 -3.01 -8.37
N ILE A 70 -4.00 -2.52 -9.41
CA ILE A 70 -2.55 -2.66 -9.58
C ILE A 70 -1.86 -1.32 -9.70
N TYR A 71 -0.60 -1.28 -9.24
CA TYR A 71 0.26 -0.11 -9.22
C TYR A 71 1.72 -0.58 -9.37
N HIS A 72 2.63 0.32 -9.75
CA HIS A 72 4.07 0.04 -9.59
C HIS A 72 4.35 -0.21 -8.11
N THR A 73 5.16 -1.24 -7.81
CA THR A 73 5.45 -1.64 -6.43
C THR A 73 5.93 -0.46 -5.59
N ASP A 74 6.90 0.31 -6.09
CA ASP A 74 7.46 1.47 -5.38
C ASP A 74 6.39 2.55 -5.13
N CYS A 75 5.54 2.82 -6.13
CA CYS A 75 4.52 3.86 -6.03
C CYS A 75 3.48 3.54 -4.95
N ILE A 76 3.00 2.31 -4.90
CA ILE A 76 1.96 1.94 -3.93
C ILE A 76 2.53 1.67 -2.54
N ASP A 77 3.78 1.23 -2.41
CA ASP A 77 4.40 1.04 -1.09
C ASP A 77 4.53 2.35 -0.34
N ASP A 78 5.05 3.38 -1.02
CA ASP A 78 5.15 4.73 -0.47
C ASP A 78 3.78 5.33 -0.13
N TRP A 79 2.78 5.05 -0.96
CA TRP A 79 1.40 5.46 -0.70
C TRP A 79 0.84 4.78 0.54
N LEU A 80 0.96 3.45 0.66
CA LEU A 80 0.40 2.66 1.76
C LEU A 80 1.04 2.96 3.11
N MET A 81 2.28 3.42 3.12
CA MET A 81 2.91 3.94 4.34
C MET A 81 2.24 5.23 4.85
N ARG A 82 1.66 6.03 3.95
CA ARG A 82 0.96 7.29 4.27
C ARG A 82 -0.54 7.10 4.51
N SER A 83 -1.19 6.31 3.66
CA SER A 83 -2.62 6.01 3.71
C SER A 83 -2.83 4.56 3.35
N PHE A 84 -3.33 3.76 4.31
CA PHE A 84 -3.52 2.32 4.14
C PHE A 84 -4.80 1.96 3.37
N THR A 85 -5.08 2.71 2.30
CA THR A 85 -6.28 2.61 1.46
C THR A 85 -5.90 2.58 -0.02
N CYS A 86 -6.70 1.89 -0.82
CA CYS A 86 -6.54 1.82 -2.27
C CYS A 86 -6.77 3.20 -2.92
N PRO A 87 -5.83 3.75 -3.72
CA PRO A 87 -6.02 5.00 -4.44
C PRO A 87 -7.20 5.02 -5.42
N SER A 88 -7.59 3.85 -5.94
CA SER A 88 -8.61 3.75 -7.00
C SER A 88 -10.04 3.55 -6.48
N CYS A 89 -10.22 2.81 -5.37
CA CYS A 89 -11.56 2.54 -4.81
C CYS A 89 -11.75 3.04 -3.38
N MET A 90 -10.72 3.61 -2.74
CA MET A 90 -10.72 4.09 -1.36
C MET A 90 -10.99 3.02 -0.29
N GLU A 91 -11.07 1.74 -0.67
CA GLU A 91 -11.23 0.65 0.28
C GLU A 91 -9.93 0.43 1.09
N PRO A 92 -10.04 0.15 2.42
CA PRO A 92 -8.89 -0.22 3.23
C PRO A 92 -8.21 -1.48 2.70
N VAL A 93 -6.88 -1.49 2.73
CA VAL A 93 -6.11 -2.65 2.23
C VAL A 93 -6.14 -3.84 3.20
N ASP A 94 -6.42 -3.59 4.48
CA ASP A 94 -6.67 -4.60 5.51
C ASP A 94 -8.11 -5.14 5.51
N ALA A 95 -9.03 -4.58 4.72
CA ALA A 95 -10.41 -5.05 4.67
C ALA A 95 -10.51 -6.53 4.26
N ALA A 96 -9.55 -7.01 3.46
CA ALA A 96 -9.46 -8.42 3.08
C ALA A 96 -8.97 -9.36 4.19
N LEU A 97 -8.43 -8.82 5.30
CA LEU A 97 -8.05 -9.59 6.49
C LEU A 97 -9.19 -9.71 7.52
N LEU A 98 -10.26 -8.92 7.37
CA LEU A 98 -11.36 -8.84 8.36
C LEU A 98 -12.65 -9.56 7.97
N THR A 99 -12.62 -10.50 7.02
CA THR A 99 -13.77 -11.42 6.83
C THR A 99 -13.80 -12.60 7.81
N THR A 100 -12.88 -12.69 8.78
CA THR A 100 -12.85 -13.78 9.76
C THR A 100 -13.01 -13.39 11.23
N TYR A 101 -13.12 -12.10 11.59
CA TYR A 101 -13.22 -11.68 13.00
C TYR A 101 -14.37 -10.73 13.35
N GLN A 102 -15.35 -10.53 12.47
CA GLN A 102 -16.61 -9.88 12.83
C GLN A 102 -17.80 -10.79 12.50
N THR A 103 -17.96 -11.86 13.29
CA THR A 103 -19.25 -12.36 13.80
C THR A 103 -19.00 -13.58 14.71
N ASN A 104 -18.77 -13.30 16.00
CA ASN A 104 -19.33 -14.02 17.16
C ASN A 104 -19.08 -13.18 18.41
#